data_AF-A0A946UN51-F1
#
_entry.id   AF-A0A946UN51-F1
#
_cell.length_a   1.000
_cell.length_b   1.000
_cell.length_c   1.000
_cell.angle_alpha   90.00
_cell.angle_beta   90.00
_cell.angle_gamma   90.00
#
_symmetry.space_group_name_H-M   'P 1'
#
loop_
_entity.id
_entity.type
_entity.pdbx_description
1 polymer ?
#
loop_
_entity_poly.entity_id
_entity_poly.type
_entity_poly.pdbx_seq_one_letter_code
_entity_poly.pdbx_strand_id
1 'polypeptide(L)'
;IKATIQELQQPAEDQSPNLKSIVDRIRPSVRSLLQTDLKNDLDKLAQHAVRANVAMSVDHLRHGSALLERLIAEGGLAIVGAEYSLQTGEVEFFDGVPLS
;
A
#
# COMPACT_ATOMS: atom_id res chain seq x y z
N ILE A 1 7.89 3.92 1.83
CA ILE A 1 6.78 4.89 1.71
C ILE A 1 7.17 6.31 2.10
N LYS A 2 7.90 6.55 3.20
CA LYS A 2 8.37 7.90 3.54
C LYS A 2 9.09 8.62 2.38
N ALA A 3 9.99 7.93 1.69
CA ALA A 3 10.66 8.46 0.48
C ALA A 3 9.65 8.89 -0.61
N THR A 4 8.62 8.09 -0.89
CA THR A 4 7.55 8.41 -1.85
C THR A 4 6.76 9.66 -1.47
N ILE A 5 6.46 9.84 -0.18
CA ILE A 5 5.71 11.01 0.29
C ILE A 5 6.53 12.28 0.14
N GLN A 6 7.81 12.23 0.53
CA GLN A 6 8.73 13.35 0.36
C GLN A 6 8.87 13.71 -1.13
N GLU A 7 8.94 12.71 -2.00
CA GLU A 7 9.10 12.90 -3.44
C GLU A 7 7.84 13.50 -4.10
N LEU A 8 6.64 13.14 -3.62
CA LEU A 8 5.39 13.74 -4.09
C LEU A 8 5.21 15.21 -3.66
N GLN A 9 6.02 15.67 -2.70
CA GLN A 9 6.06 17.07 -2.29
C GLN A 9 7.12 17.88 -3.06
N GLN A 10 8.03 17.24 -3.79
CA GLN A 10 9.04 17.91 -4.62
C GLN A 10 8.58 18.06 -6.08
N PRO A 11 9.09 19.08 -6.80
CA PRO A 11 8.89 19.20 -8.25
C PRO A 11 9.41 17.97 -8.99
N ALA A 12 8.71 17.55 -10.05
CA ALA A 12 8.99 16.30 -10.77
C ALA A 12 10.36 16.24 -11.50
N GLU A 13 11.10 17.34 -11.54
CA GLU A 13 12.38 17.50 -12.24
C GLU A 13 13.58 16.94 -11.46
N ASP A 14 13.47 16.76 -10.13
CA ASP A 14 14.57 16.28 -9.27
C ASP A 14 14.55 14.75 -9.01
N GLN A 15 13.69 13.99 -9.70
CA GLN A 15 13.45 12.56 -9.43
C GLN A 15 14.38 11.61 -10.19
N SER A 16 15.10 10.73 -9.49
CA SER A 16 15.88 9.67 -10.14
C SER A 16 14.97 8.64 -10.87
N PRO A 17 15.35 8.15 -12.08
CA PRO A 17 14.49 7.28 -12.91
C PRO A 17 14.06 5.98 -12.23
N ASN A 18 14.97 5.35 -11.46
CA ASN A 18 14.70 4.08 -10.80
C ASN A 18 13.73 4.27 -9.63
N LEU A 19 13.85 5.38 -8.89
CA LEU A 19 12.92 5.73 -7.82
C LEU A 19 11.54 6.12 -8.36
N LYS A 20 11.49 6.80 -9.52
CA LYS A 20 10.25 7.17 -10.20
C LYS A 20 9.35 5.98 -10.49
N SER A 21 9.91 4.85 -10.92
CA SER A 21 9.12 3.63 -11.19
C SER A 21 8.41 3.06 -9.95
N ILE A 22 9.04 3.19 -8.77
CA ILE A 22 8.48 2.76 -7.49
C ILE A 22 7.45 3.78 -7.00
N VAL A 23 7.78 5.07 -7.11
CA VAL A 23 6.89 6.18 -6.74
C VAL A 23 5.61 6.16 -7.58
N ASP A 24 5.70 5.94 -8.89
CA ASP A 24 4.56 5.94 -9.82
C ASP A 24 3.54 4.85 -9.49
N ARG A 25 4.00 3.68 -9.00
CA ARG A 25 3.10 2.60 -8.56
C ARG A 25 2.35 2.93 -7.27
N ILE A 26 2.96 3.68 -6.37
CA ILE A 26 2.41 3.99 -5.04
C ILE A 26 1.64 5.33 -5.06
N ARG A 27 1.93 6.20 -6.03
CA ARG A 27 1.35 7.55 -6.20
C ARG A 27 -0.18 7.58 -6.19
N PRO A 28 -0.93 6.68 -6.85
CA PRO A 28 -2.40 6.75 -6.85
C PRO A 28 -2.97 6.60 -5.43
N SER A 29 -2.40 5.69 -4.61
CA SER A 29 -2.81 5.46 -3.22
C SER A 29 -2.51 6.64 -2.29
N VAL A 30 -1.44 7.39 -2.57
CA VAL A 30 -1.03 8.55 -1.75
C VAL A 30 -1.75 9.82 -2.19
N ARG A 31 -2.08 9.97 -3.47
CA ARG A 31 -2.72 11.18 -4.01
C ARG A 31 -4.14 11.38 -3.47
N SER A 32 -4.89 10.30 -3.28
CA SER A 32 -6.22 10.37 -2.64
C SER A 32 -6.12 10.84 -1.18
N LEU A 33 -5.10 10.40 -0.44
CA LEU A 33 -4.87 10.81 0.95
C LEU A 33 -4.43 12.27 1.06
N LEU A 34 -3.65 12.78 0.11
CA LEU A 34 -3.25 14.19 0.03
C LEU A 34 -4.41 15.17 -0.22
N GLN A 35 -5.58 14.67 -0.67
CA GLN A 35 -6.80 15.48 -0.81
C GLN A 35 -7.59 15.60 0.50
N THR A 36 -7.16 14.94 1.57
CA THR A 36 -7.78 15.00 2.90
C THR A 36 -6.97 15.89 3.85
N ASP A 37 -7.49 16.10 5.07
CA ASP A 37 -6.78 16.83 6.12
C ASP A 37 -5.49 16.14 6.60
N LEU A 38 -5.28 14.87 6.24
CA LEU A 38 -4.07 14.11 6.54
C LEU A 38 -2.80 14.74 5.96
N LYS A 39 -2.92 15.56 4.90
CA LYS A 39 -1.78 16.27 4.32
C LYS A 39 -0.99 17.13 5.33
N ASN A 40 -1.64 17.52 6.43
CA ASN A 40 -1.05 18.38 7.46
C ASN A 40 -0.33 17.57 8.56
N ASP A 41 -0.44 16.25 8.58
CA ASP A 41 0.15 15.35 9.57
C ASP A 41 0.92 14.25 8.83
N LEU A 42 2.22 14.47 8.61
CA LEU A 42 3.04 13.61 7.76
C LEU A 42 3.18 12.18 8.28
N ASP A 43 3.17 12.00 9.60
CA ASP A 43 3.27 10.66 10.19
C ASP A 43 1.96 9.89 10.01
N LYS A 44 0.80 10.53 10.22
CA LYS A 44 -0.49 9.88 9.90
C LYS A 44 -0.68 9.65 8.41
N LEU A 45 -0.24 10.58 7.58
CA LEU A 45 -0.25 10.41 6.13
C LEU A 45 0.58 9.20 5.72
N ALA A 46 1.76 9.03 6.32
CA ALA A 46 2.62 7.88 6.05
C ALA A 46 1.98 6.55 6.47
N GLN A 47 1.38 6.49 7.65
CA GLN A 47 0.67 5.29 8.12
C GLN A 47 -0.49 4.94 7.18
N HIS A 48 -1.32 5.91 6.80
CA HIS A 48 -2.42 5.66 5.87
C HIS A 48 -1.94 5.31 4.47
N ALA A 49 -0.84 5.89 4.00
CA ALA A 49 -0.23 5.53 2.73
C ALA A 49 0.26 4.07 2.70
N VAL A 50 0.82 3.58 3.82
CA VAL A 50 1.19 2.15 3.96
C VAL A 50 -0.05 1.28 3.81
N ARG A 51 -1.09 1.55 4.59
CA ARG A 51 -2.34 0.77 4.54
C ARG A 51 -2.98 0.80 3.17
N ALA A 52 -3.07 1.97 2.53
CA ALA A 52 -3.63 2.11 1.19
C ALA A 52 -2.82 1.36 0.12
N ASN A 53 -1.49 1.37 0.23
CA ASN A 53 -0.62 0.62 -0.69
C ASN A 53 -0.78 -0.90 -0.51
N VAL A 54 -0.86 -1.38 0.72
CA VAL A 54 -1.10 -2.79 1.01
C VAL A 54 -2.47 -3.22 0.51
N ALA A 55 -3.52 -2.44 0.79
CA ALA A 55 -4.88 -2.72 0.30
C ALA A 55 -4.95 -2.80 -1.22
N MET A 56 -4.35 -1.84 -1.94
CA MET A 56 -4.27 -1.87 -3.39
C MET A 56 -3.56 -3.13 -3.89
N SER A 57 -2.44 -3.52 -3.27
CA SER A 57 -1.67 -4.69 -3.67
C SER A 57 -2.47 -5.99 -3.46
N VAL A 58 -3.18 -6.10 -2.35
CA VAL A 58 -4.08 -7.21 -2.05
C VAL A 58 -5.21 -7.30 -3.06
N ASP A 59 -5.86 -6.17 -3.36
CA ASP A 59 -6.94 -6.10 -4.34
C ASP A 59 -6.46 -6.52 -5.74
N HIS A 60 -5.29 -6.03 -6.14
CA HIS A 60 -4.66 -6.40 -7.41
C HIS A 60 -4.32 -7.90 -7.50
N LEU A 61 -3.92 -8.54 -6.40
CA LEU A 61 -3.66 -9.98 -6.37
C LEU A 61 -4.96 -10.79 -6.37
N ARG A 62 -6.00 -10.31 -5.69
CA ARG A 62 -7.32 -10.94 -5.65
C ARG A 62 -8.02 -10.90 -7.00
N HIS A 63 -7.79 -9.87 -7.81
CA HIS A 63 -8.51 -9.64 -9.07
C HIS A 63 -7.64 -9.70 -10.34
N GLY A 64 -6.32 -9.81 -10.19
CA GLY A 64 -5.38 -9.78 -11.32
C GLY A 64 -5.18 -11.12 -12.01
N SER A 65 -5.81 -12.20 -11.51
CA SER A 65 -5.59 -13.56 -12.00
C SER A 65 -6.82 -14.44 -11.75
N ALA A 66 -7.41 -14.96 -12.83
CA ALA A 66 -8.52 -15.91 -12.76
C ALA A 66 -8.18 -17.18 -11.97
N LEU A 67 -6.91 -17.60 -11.95
CA LEU A 67 -6.46 -18.73 -11.14
C LEU A 67 -6.53 -18.40 -9.64
N LEU A 68 -6.05 -17.22 -9.25
CA LEU A 68 -6.08 -16.80 -7.85
C LEU A 68 -7.51 -16.57 -7.39
N GLU A 69 -8.35 -15.93 -8.20
CA GLU A 69 -9.78 -15.76 -7.94
C GLU A 69 -10.47 -17.10 -7.68
N ARG A 70 -10.20 -18.10 -8.54
CA ARG A 70 -10.75 -19.44 -8.37
C ARG A 70 -10.31 -20.10 -7.07
N LEU A 71 -9.02 -20.06 -6.75
CA LEU A 71 -8.49 -20.63 -5.51
C LEU A 71 -9.04 -19.94 -4.27
N ILE A 72 -9.27 -18.63 -4.32
CA ILE A 72 -9.92 -17.87 -3.25
C ILE A 72 -11.39 -18.31 -3.11
N ALA A 73 -12.13 -18.39 -4.22
CA ALA A 73 -13.54 -18.78 -4.21
C ALA A 73 -13.76 -20.22 -3.73
N GLU A 74 -12.81 -21.12 -4.03
CA GLU A 74 -12.82 -22.52 -3.59
C GLU A 74 -12.29 -22.68 -2.15
N GLY A 75 -11.87 -21.60 -1.48
CA GLY A 75 -11.33 -21.62 -0.11
C GLY A 75 -9.92 -22.22 0.01
N GLY A 76 -9.26 -22.51 -1.11
CA GLY A 76 -7.90 -23.07 -1.15
C GLY A 76 -6.78 -22.05 -0.99
N LEU A 77 -7.11 -20.75 -1.02
CA LEU A 77 -6.15 -19.65 -0.86
C LEU A 77 -6.79 -18.46 -0.14
N ALA A 78 -6.10 -17.92 0.86
CA ALA A 78 -6.40 -16.62 1.44
C ALA A 78 -5.29 -15.63 1.11
N ILE A 79 -5.65 -14.43 0.65
CA ILE A 79 -4.72 -13.31 0.44
C ILE A 79 -5.03 -12.25 1.49
N VAL A 80 -4.06 -11.95 2.34
CA VAL A 80 -4.18 -10.97 3.43
C VAL A 80 -3.10 -9.89 3.30
N GLY A 81 -3.45 -8.67 3.68
CA GLY A 81 -2.50 -7.57 3.78
C GLY A 81 -1.86 -7.56 5.16
N ALA A 82 -0.61 -7.13 5.26
CA ALA A 82 0.04 -6.90 6.54
C ALA A 82 1.10 -5.80 6.47
N GLU A 83 1.37 -5.17 7.61
CA GLU A 83 2.48 -4.24 7.82
C GLU A 83 3.43 -4.78 8.88
N TYR A 84 4.73 -4.67 8.63
CA TYR A 84 5.78 -5.02 9.58
C TYR A 84 6.41 -3.77 10.19
N SER A 85 6.42 -3.71 11.52
CA SER A 85 7.09 -2.67 12.29
C SER A 85 8.56 -3.00 12.47
N LEU A 86 9.45 -2.21 11.85
CA LEU A 86 10.90 -2.34 12.07
C LEU A 86 11.31 -2.01 13.52
N GLN A 87 10.51 -1.21 14.23
CA GLN A 87 10.83 -0.75 15.57
C GLN A 87 10.49 -1.81 16.64
N THR A 88 9.35 -2.48 16.49
CA THR A 88 8.86 -3.45 17.48
C THR A 88 9.06 -4.90 17.04
N GLY A 89 9.27 -5.15 15.75
CA GLY A 89 9.36 -6.49 15.19
C GLY A 89 7.99 -7.17 15.01
N GLU A 90 6.90 -6.43 15.16
CA GLU A 90 5.54 -6.97 15.09
C GLU A 90 4.97 -6.87 13.68
N VAL A 91 4.04 -7.78 13.37
CA VAL A 91 3.26 -7.79 12.13
C VAL A 91 1.81 -7.46 12.48
N GLU A 92 1.27 -6.39 11.90
CA GLU A 92 -0.16 -6.06 11.93
C GLU A 92 -0.81 -6.58 10.65
N PHE A 93 -1.73 -7.54 10.76
CA PHE A 93 -2.53 -8.04 9.64
C PHE A 93 -3.77 -7.17 9.45
N PHE A 94 -4.09 -6.83 8.20
CA PHE A 94 -5.26 -6.04 7.82
C PHE A 94 -6.42 -6.95 7.41
N ASP A 95 -7.65 -6.48 7.62
CA ASP A 95 -8.93 -7.10 7.24
C ASP A 95 -9.25 -8.47 7.87
N GLY A 96 -8.42 -8.93 8.82
CA GLY A 96 -8.58 -10.23 9.47
C GLY A 96 -8.22 -11.38 8.52
N VAL A 97 -7.54 -12.40 9.05
CA VAL A 97 -7.40 -13.67 8.34
C VAL A 97 -8.80 -14.30 8.29
N PRO A 98 -9.32 -14.74 7.12
CA PRO A 98 -10.56 -15.49 7.07
C PRO A 98 -10.47 -16.65 8.05
N LEU A 99 -11.41 -16.72 9.01
CA LEU A 99 -11.47 -17.82 9.96
C LEU A 99 -11.74 -19.09 9.16
N SER A 100 -10.79 -20.03 9.28
CA SER A 100 -10.87 -21.41 8.80
C SER A 100 -12.04 -22.17 9.41
#